data_AF-A0A9E4YIG3-F1
#
_entry.id   AF-A0A9E4YIG3-F1
#
_cell.length_a   1.000
_cell.length_b   1.000
_cell.length_c   1.000
_cell.angle_alpha   90.00
_cell.angle_beta   90.00
_cell.angle_gamma   90.00
#
_symmetry.space_group_name_H-M   'P 1'
#
loop_
_entity.id
_entity.type
_entity.pdbx_description
1 polymer ?
#
loop_
_entity_poly.entity_id
_entity_poly.type
_entity_poly.pdbx_seq_one_letter_code
_entity_poly.pdbx_strand_id
1 'polypeptide(L)'
;GGNIQLENTITFSFGAETPLYQSNFTSVSDLFLLRSSDYSALLAGSGGPGTPIQIGWFHWALAGLALPAGALLLLSGRRVQALAILLLAGFFAAGVFMSISASEGIWETYDALRFLQFPWRYVGLISLTSAALAGAWFAVIRNLPAWLQFGLAAGLVALFIVGGQGSFEPFHRCTVDPSRLVPCAGSDAEYFSDGPYAQSERGSIRDYLPEAVEVVPERASQTVTITAGAANVRMLQRDSDSLALAIDASSPVRIEAAVFDYPGWEVRVDGEAVPHSASEPHGLITFNVPQGEHDIELTLGSTNTARVANWISLASWAAFAIALPASFLWSVRKRRDAGA
;
A
#
# COMPACT_ATOMS: atom_id res chain seq x y z
N GLY A 1 15.08 -39.52 -24.53
CA GLY A 1 16.10 -39.01 -23.61
C GLY A 1 16.36 -37.58 -23.93
N GLY A 2 15.95 -36.67 -23.06
CA GLY A 2 16.08 -35.23 -23.25
C GLY A 2 15.57 -34.55 -22.00
N ASN A 3 16.39 -34.58 -20.94
CA ASN A 3 16.16 -33.80 -19.73
C ASN A 3 16.34 -32.33 -20.09
N ILE A 4 15.26 -31.56 -20.07
CA ILE A 4 15.33 -30.11 -19.95
C ILE A 4 15.33 -29.84 -18.44
N GLN A 5 16.53 -29.72 -17.88
CA GLN A 5 16.76 -29.18 -16.55
C GLN A 5 16.29 -27.72 -16.56
N LEU A 6 15.18 -27.42 -15.89
CA LEU A 6 14.77 -26.05 -15.58
C LEU A 6 15.57 -25.57 -14.36
N GLU A 7 16.88 -25.36 -14.56
CA GLU A 7 17.72 -24.62 -13.62
C GLU A 7 17.50 -23.11 -13.83
N ASN A 8 16.31 -22.62 -13.48
CA ASN A 8 16.10 -21.19 -13.25
C ASN A 8 15.54 -21.02 -11.85
N THR A 9 16.34 -21.37 -10.85
CA THR A 9 16.18 -20.81 -9.51
C THR A 9 16.50 -19.33 -9.65
N ILE A 10 15.47 -18.50 -9.84
CA ILE A 10 15.57 -17.05 -9.72
C ILE A 10 15.97 -16.80 -8.26
N THR A 11 17.27 -16.74 -8.04
CA THR A 11 17.85 -16.45 -6.74
C THR A 11 17.79 -14.94 -6.66
N PHE A 12 16.71 -14.40 -6.09
CA PHE A 12 16.72 -13.00 -5.68
C PHE A 12 17.75 -12.89 -4.55
N SER A 13 18.99 -12.64 -4.94
CA SER A 13 20.01 -12.15 -4.03
C SER A 13 19.61 -10.73 -3.67
N PHE A 14 18.70 -10.59 -2.71
CA PHE A 14 18.59 -9.38 -1.92
C PHE A 14 19.83 -9.36 -1.03
N GLY A 15 20.97 -9.03 -1.65
CA GLY A 15 22.17 -8.64 -0.92
C GLY A 15 21.75 -7.56 0.05
N ALA A 16 22.02 -7.77 1.33
CA ALA A 16 21.95 -6.70 2.30
C ALA A 16 22.82 -5.54 1.77
N GLU A 17 22.22 -4.35 1.58
CA GLU A 17 22.81 -3.04 1.90
C GLU A 17 22.07 -1.84 1.27
N THR A 18 21.29 -1.99 0.19
CA THR A 18 20.62 -0.84 -0.46
C THR A 18 19.10 -0.83 -0.27
N PRO A 19 18.52 0.24 0.31
CA PRO A 19 17.08 0.41 0.38
C PRO A 19 16.43 0.38 -1.01
N LEU A 20 15.27 -0.27 -1.14
CA LEU A 20 14.58 -0.43 -2.42
C LEU A 20 14.28 0.89 -3.14
N TYR A 21 14.11 1.99 -2.41
CA TYR A 21 13.77 3.26 -3.03
C TYR A 21 14.88 3.77 -3.97
N GLN A 22 16.15 3.46 -3.67
CA GLN A 22 17.31 3.95 -4.44
C GLN A 22 17.32 3.44 -5.88
N SER A 23 16.82 2.22 -6.11
CA SER A 23 16.73 1.62 -7.45
C SER A 23 15.38 1.83 -8.14
N ASN A 24 14.43 2.51 -7.50
CA ASN A 24 13.03 2.59 -7.95
C ASN A 24 12.52 4.04 -8.14
N PHE A 25 13.43 5.00 -8.25
CA PHE A 25 13.06 6.35 -8.68
C PHE A 25 12.58 6.37 -10.12
N THR A 26 11.56 7.19 -10.37
CA THR A 26 11.00 7.37 -11.70
C THR A 26 11.73 8.48 -12.44
N SER A 27 11.66 8.49 -13.77
CA SER A 27 11.99 9.69 -14.55
C SER A 27 10.74 10.51 -14.88
N VAL A 28 10.92 11.80 -15.15
CA VAL A 28 9.82 12.64 -15.65
C VAL A 28 9.26 12.08 -16.98
N SER A 29 10.11 11.49 -17.82
CA SER A 29 9.67 10.81 -19.04
C SER A 29 8.81 9.58 -18.77
N ASP A 30 9.07 8.83 -17.70
CA ASP A 30 8.20 7.71 -17.31
C ASP A 30 6.83 8.20 -16.87
N LEU A 31 6.80 9.28 -16.09
CA LEU A 31 5.56 9.88 -15.62
C LEU A 31 4.77 10.60 -16.73
N PHE A 32 5.42 11.00 -17.82
CA PHE A 32 4.79 11.79 -18.89
C PHE A 32 4.57 11.03 -20.21
N LEU A 33 5.50 10.20 -20.66
CA LEU A 33 5.50 9.59 -22.01
C LEU A 33 5.19 8.08 -22.00
N LEU A 34 5.70 7.33 -21.03
CA LEU A 34 5.75 5.87 -21.11
C LEU A 34 4.52 5.23 -20.44
N ARG A 35 3.74 4.47 -21.23
CA ARG A 35 2.61 3.64 -20.74
C ARG A 35 3.05 2.28 -20.19
N SER A 36 4.34 2.02 -20.10
CA SER A 36 4.89 0.78 -19.56
C SER A 36 6.32 1.06 -19.13
N SER A 37 6.60 0.87 -17.85
CA SER A 37 7.94 0.99 -17.32
C SER A 37 8.14 -0.10 -16.28
N ASP A 38 9.31 -0.74 -16.29
CA ASP A 38 9.63 -1.87 -15.43
C ASP A 38 10.02 -1.41 -14.02
N TYR A 39 9.02 -0.89 -13.29
CA TYR A 39 9.15 -0.47 -11.88
C TYR A 39 8.80 -1.58 -10.90
N SER A 40 8.51 -2.76 -11.42
CA SER A 40 8.28 -3.93 -10.61
C SER A 40 9.62 -4.53 -10.19
N ALA A 41 10.27 -3.94 -9.19
CA ALA A 41 11.36 -4.61 -8.48
C ALA A 41 10.94 -6.01 -7.97
N LEU A 42 9.63 -6.21 -7.73
CA LEU A 42 9.02 -7.51 -7.42
C LEU A 42 8.91 -8.49 -8.61
N LEU A 43 8.96 -7.99 -9.84
CA LEU A 43 8.93 -8.78 -11.09
C LEU A 43 10.24 -8.67 -11.88
N ALA A 44 11.26 -8.00 -11.32
CA ALA A 44 12.59 -7.80 -11.89
C ALA A 44 13.26 -9.18 -12.04
N GLY A 45 12.97 -9.82 -13.17
CA GLY A 45 13.29 -11.22 -13.44
C GLY A 45 12.36 -11.87 -14.45
N SER A 46 11.16 -11.33 -14.67
CA SER A 46 10.18 -11.90 -15.60
C SER A 46 10.32 -11.43 -17.05
N GLY A 47 11.17 -10.42 -17.33
CA GLY A 47 11.37 -9.89 -18.68
C GLY A 47 10.10 -9.32 -19.34
N GLY A 48 9.04 -9.12 -18.55
CA GLY A 48 7.74 -8.65 -19.00
C GLY A 48 7.65 -7.11 -19.02
N PRO A 49 6.71 -6.54 -19.79
CA PRO A 49 6.41 -5.12 -19.70
C PRO A 49 5.85 -4.81 -18.30
N GLY A 50 6.58 -4.01 -17.53
CA GLY A 50 6.15 -3.61 -16.19
C GLY A 50 4.88 -2.74 -16.17
N THR A 51 4.35 -2.51 -14.98
CA THR A 51 3.09 -1.76 -14.80
C THR A 51 3.26 -0.27 -15.17
N PRO A 52 2.33 0.32 -15.95
CA PRO A 52 2.33 1.76 -16.19
C PRO A 52 2.24 2.55 -14.89
N ILE A 53 3.16 3.48 -14.67
CA ILE A 53 3.09 4.47 -13.59
C ILE A 53 2.84 5.90 -14.14
N GLN A 54 2.45 5.99 -15.41
CA GLN A 54 2.25 7.25 -16.11
C GLN A 54 1.14 8.11 -15.47
N ILE A 55 1.35 9.41 -15.43
CA ILE A 55 0.31 10.39 -15.13
C ILE A 55 -0.33 10.82 -16.45
N GLY A 56 -1.66 10.68 -16.56
CA GLY A 56 -2.37 11.06 -17.78
C GLY A 56 -2.18 12.54 -18.15
N TRP A 57 -2.02 12.84 -19.45
CA TRP A 57 -1.77 14.20 -19.95
C TRP A 57 -2.83 15.22 -19.55
N PHE A 58 -4.08 14.79 -19.38
CA PHE A 58 -5.14 15.62 -18.85
C PHE A 58 -4.79 16.17 -17.45
N HIS A 59 -4.26 15.32 -16.56
CA HIS A 59 -3.86 15.73 -15.21
C HIS A 59 -2.66 16.67 -15.23
N TRP A 60 -1.68 16.42 -16.11
CA TRP A 60 -0.58 17.35 -16.37
C TRP A 60 -1.08 18.72 -16.82
N ALA A 61 -2.06 18.76 -17.73
CA ALA A 61 -2.65 20.01 -18.19
C ALA A 61 -3.38 20.75 -17.04
N LEU A 62 -4.15 20.06 -16.21
CA LEU A 62 -4.81 20.66 -15.05
C LEU A 62 -3.81 21.29 -14.07
N ALA A 63 -2.70 20.61 -13.79
CA ALA A 63 -1.65 21.11 -12.90
C ALA A 63 -0.85 22.25 -13.56
N GLY A 64 -0.44 22.09 -14.82
CA GLY A 64 0.35 23.10 -15.55
C GLY A 64 -0.41 24.42 -15.78
N LEU A 65 -1.72 24.33 -16.00
CA LEU A 65 -2.59 25.52 -16.17
C LEU A 65 -3.11 26.09 -14.84
N ALA A 66 -2.75 25.50 -13.69
CA ALA A 66 -3.20 25.95 -12.38
C ALA A 66 -2.69 27.36 -12.04
N LEU A 67 -1.48 27.73 -12.47
CA LEU A 67 -0.91 29.07 -12.27
C LEU A 67 -1.75 30.17 -12.94
N PRO A 68 -2.00 30.13 -14.27
CA PRO A 68 -2.85 31.14 -14.91
C PRO A 68 -4.29 31.09 -14.39
N ALA A 69 -4.85 29.92 -14.10
CA ALA A 69 -6.18 29.81 -13.48
C ALA A 69 -6.24 30.48 -12.09
N GLY A 70 -5.24 30.23 -11.25
CA GLY A 70 -5.09 30.87 -9.94
C GLY A 70 -5.00 32.39 -10.07
N ALA A 71 -4.19 32.90 -11.00
CA ALA A 71 -4.09 34.33 -11.28
C ALA A 71 -5.43 34.93 -11.71
N LEU A 72 -6.15 34.28 -12.65
CA LEU A 72 -7.49 34.73 -13.09
C LEU A 72 -8.49 34.76 -11.92
N LEU A 73 -8.45 33.76 -11.03
CA LEU A 73 -9.30 33.71 -9.85
C LEU A 73 -8.95 34.81 -8.84
N LEU A 74 -7.66 35.10 -8.63
CA LEU A 74 -7.20 36.21 -7.79
C LEU A 74 -7.68 37.56 -8.33
N LEU A 75 -7.50 37.80 -9.63
CA LEU A 75 -7.97 39.01 -10.32
C LEU A 75 -9.49 39.16 -10.25
N SER A 76 -10.22 38.03 -10.22
CA SER A 76 -11.67 37.98 -10.06
C SER A 76 -12.14 38.09 -8.60
N GLY A 77 -11.24 38.37 -7.64
CA GLY A 77 -11.55 38.47 -6.21
C GLY A 77 -11.84 37.14 -5.52
N ARG A 78 -11.64 36.00 -6.19
CA ARG A 78 -11.92 34.63 -5.71
C ARG A 78 -10.69 34.03 -5.03
N ARG A 79 -10.21 34.69 -3.98
CA ARG A 79 -8.94 34.35 -3.31
C ARG A 79 -8.86 32.92 -2.80
N VAL A 80 -9.92 32.43 -2.15
CA VAL A 80 -9.95 31.06 -1.58
C VAL A 80 -9.82 30.00 -2.68
N GLN A 81 -10.54 30.16 -3.79
CA GLN A 81 -10.49 29.23 -4.91
C GLN A 81 -9.13 29.27 -5.62
N ALA A 82 -8.54 30.47 -5.76
CA ALA A 82 -7.21 30.60 -6.30
C ALA A 82 -6.18 29.87 -5.44
N LEU A 83 -6.20 30.10 -4.12
CA LEU A 83 -5.30 29.44 -3.18
C LEU A 83 -5.50 27.92 -3.21
N ALA A 84 -6.74 27.43 -3.29
CA ALA A 84 -7.02 26.00 -3.40
C ALA A 84 -6.40 25.38 -4.66
N ILE A 85 -6.60 25.98 -5.85
CA ILE A 85 -6.00 25.47 -7.10
C ILE A 85 -4.47 25.49 -7.03
N LEU A 86 -3.88 26.59 -6.54
CA LEU A 86 -2.43 26.73 -6.43
C LEU A 86 -1.83 25.74 -5.44
N LEU A 87 -2.49 25.54 -4.28
CA LEU A 87 -2.05 24.58 -3.27
C LEU A 87 -2.11 23.15 -3.80
N LEU A 88 -3.21 22.76 -4.45
CA LEU A 88 -3.36 21.43 -5.02
C LEU A 88 -2.34 21.17 -6.15
N ALA A 89 -2.06 22.17 -6.99
CA ALA A 89 -1.00 22.08 -8.00
C ALA A 89 0.39 21.99 -7.37
N GLY A 90 0.62 22.69 -6.24
CA GLY A 90 1.83 22.54 -5.44
C GLY A 90 2.02 21.12 -4.90
N PHE A 91 0.96 20.51 -4.35
CA PHE A 91 1.02 19.12 -3.89
C PHE A 91 1.17 18.12 -5.04
N PHE A 92 0.55 18.36 -6.20
CA PHE A 92 0.79 17.57 -7.41
C PHE A 92 2.29 17.62 -7.79
N ALA A 93 2.87 18.82 -7.86
CA ALA A 93 4.27 19.01 -8.19
C ALA A 93 5.21 18.40 -7.13
N ALA A 94 4.86 18.49 -5.84
CA ALA A 94 5.60 17.85 -4.77
C ALA A 94 5.55 16.31 -4.88
N GLY A 95 4.39 15.74 -5.26
CA GLY A 95 4.27 14.31 -5.55
C GLY A 95 5.15 13.87 -6.70
N VAL A 96 5.15 14.62 -7.82
CA VAL A 96 6.06 14.37 -8.95
C VAL A 96 7.52 14.44 -8.49
N PHE A 97 7.89 15.48 -7.75
CA PHE A 97 9.25 15.67 -7.26
C PHE A 97 9.70 14.51 -6.36
N MET A 98 8.85 14.07 -5.42
CA MET A 98 9.12 12.93 -4.54
C MET A 98 9.20 11.59 -5.27
N SER A 99 8.60 11.46 -6.47
CA SER A 99 8.71 10.26 -7.30
C SER A 99 9.99 10.17 -8.13
N ILE A 100 10.74 11.25 -8.28
CA ILE A 100 11.95 11.28 -9.12
C ILE A 100 13.23 11.38 -8.30
N SER A 101 14.36 10.97 -8.88
CA SER A 101 15.68 10.93 -8.20
C SER A 101 16.16 12.29 -7.70
N ALA A 102 15.63 13.40 -8.22
CA ALA A 102 15.91 14.73 -7.68
C ALA A 102 15.54 14.91 -6.20
N SER A 103 14.66 14.04 -5.66
CA SER A 103 14.28 14.03 -4.24
C SER A 103 15.15 13.13 -3.37
N GLU A 104 16.15 12.42 -3.91
CA GLU A 104 16.94 11.40 -3.21
C GLU A 104 17.50 11.87 -1.86
N GLY A 105 18.04 13.09 -1.78
CA GLY A 105 18.56 13.62 -0.51
C GLY A 105 17.49 13.75 0.60
N ILE A 106 16.21 13.92 0.25
CA ILE A 106 15.11 13.90 1.24
C ILE A 106 14.88 12.47 1.72
N TRP A 107 14.90 11.49 0.82
CA TRP A 107 14.75 10.06 1.17
C TRP A 107 15.87 9.56 2.05
N GLU A 108 17.10 10.01 1.82
CA GLU A 108 18.26 9.67 2.66
C GLU A 108 18.20 10.32 4.05
N THR A 109 17.61 11.51 4.15
CA THR A 109 17.53 12.25 5.43
C THR A 109 16.49 11.66 6.39
N TYR A 110 15.37 11.13 5.86
CA TYR A 110 14.24 10.69 6.67
C TYR A 110 14.00 9.18 6.53
N ASP A 111 14.45 8.40 7.51
CA ASP A 111 14.31 6.95 7.54
C ASP A 111 12.85 6.47 7.45
N ALA A 112 11.90 7.30 7.92
CA ALA A 112 10.47 7.02 7.80
C ALA A 112 10.01 6.84 6.34
N LEU A 113 10.70 7.45 5.37
CA LEU A 113 10.38 7.30 3.95
C LEU A 113 10.75 5.91 3.42
N ARG A 114 11.68 5.19 4.06
CA ARG A 114 12.02 3.80 3.68
C ARG A 114 10.82 2.87 3.77
N PHE A 115 9.88 3.12 4.69
CA PHE A 115 8.61 2.38 4.78
C PHE A 115 7.69 2.59 3.58
N LEU A 116 7.86 3.66 2.79
CA LEU A 116 7.14 3.80 1.52
C LEU A 116 7.70 2.85 0.45
N GLN A 117 8.90 2.30 0.62
CA GLN A 117 9.65 1.41 -0.29
C GLN A 117 9.95 1.99 -1.67
N PHE A 118 8.96 2.56 -2.36
CA PHE A 118 9.09 2.97 -3.75
C PHE A 118 8.67 4.43 -3.94
N PRO A 119 9.54 5.28 -4.54
CA PRO A 119 9.23 6.67 -4.83
C PRO A 119 8.01 6.86 -5.74
N TRP A 120 7.76 5.93 -6.66
CA TRP A 120 6.56 5.97 -7.50
C TRP A 120 5.25 5.86 -6.70
N ARG A 121 5.25 5.47 -5.41
CA ARG A 121 4.03 5.51 -4.57
C ARG A 121 3.47 6.92 -4.40
N TYR A 122 4.28 7.96 -4.59
CA TYR A 122 3.79 9.34 -4.63
C TYR A 122 2.85 9.62 -5.82
N VAL A 123 2.76 8.71 -6.81
CA VAL A 123 1.66 8.72 -7.80
C VAL A 123 0.29 8.66 -7.12
N GLY A 124 0.15 8.02 -5.95
CA GLY A 124 -1.10 8.07 -5.17
C GLY A 124 -1.49 9.48 -4.71
N LEU A 125 -0.51 10.27 -4.23
CA LEU A 125 -0.72 11.67 -3.89
C LEU A 125 -1.05 12.51 -5.13
N ILE A 126 -0.37 12.23 -6.25
CA ILE A 126 -0.62 12.86 -7.55
C ILE A 126 -2.05 12.56 -8.01
N SER A 127 -2.53 11.32 -7.91
CA SER A 127 -3.90 10.95 -8.29
C SER A 127 -4.94 11.69 -7.44
N LEU A 128 -4.76 11.72 -6.12
CA LEU A 128 -5.66 12.43 -5.20
C LEU A 128 -5.73 13.94 -5.51
N THR A 129 -4.56 14.57 -5.66
CA THR A 129 -4.48 16.01 -5.95
C THR A 129 -4.99 16.35 -7.34
N SER A 130 -4.81 15.46 -8.32
CA SER A 130 -5.37 15.61 -9.67
C SER A 130 -6.90 15.56 -9.69
N ALA A 131 -7.50 14.63 -8.94
CA ALA A 131 -8.95 14.55 -8.82
C ALA A 131 -9.52 15.81 -8.14
N ALA A 132 -8.88 16.27 -7.07
CA ALA A 132 -9.25 17.51 -6.39
C ALA A 132 -9.06 18.74 -7.31
N LEU A 133 -7.98 18.80 -8.10
CA LEU A 133 -7.75 19.84 -9.10
C LEU A 133 -8.86 19.87 -10.14
N ALA A 134 -9.23 18.71 -10.70
CA ALA A 134 -10.31 18.62 -11.68
C ALA A 134 -11.61 19.23 -11.14
N GLY A 135 -11.95 18.98 -9.87
CA GLY A 135 -13.07 19.64 -9.19
C GLY A 135 -12.86 21.15 -8.98
N ALA A 136 -11.67 21.56 -8.51
CA ALA A 136 -11.36 22.96 -8.25
C ALA A 136 -11.43 23.83 -9.52
N TRP A 137 -11.11 23.26 -10.69
CA TRP A 137 -11.21 23.91 -11.99
C TRP A 137 -12.64 24.37 -12.34
N PHE A 138 -13.68 23.78 -11.74
CA PHE A 138 -15.06 24.28 -11.88
C PHE A 138 -15.25 25.70 -11.33
N ALA A 139 -14.39 26.16 -10.41
CA ALA A 139 -14.40 27.54 -9.94
C ALA A 139 -14.08 28.54 -11.06
N VAL A 140 -13.28 28.14 -12.06
CA VAL A 140 -12.93 28.97 -13.22
C VAL A 140 -14.14 29.09 -14.16
N ILE A 141 -14.79 27.97 -14.45
CA ILE A 141 -15.94 27.91 -15.36
C ILE A 141 -17.30 28.15 -14.68
N ARG A 142 -17.32 28.65 -13.44
CA ARG A 142 -18.55 28.76 -12.64
C ARG A 142 -19.66 29.61 -13.28
N ASN A 143 -19.29 30.49 -14.22
CA ASN A 143 -20.23 31.39 -14.90
C ASN A 143 -20.98 30.67 -16.05
N LEU A 144 -20.58 29.45 -16.43
CA LEU A 144 -21.36 28.62 -17.35
C LEU A 144 -22.68 28.18 -16.71
N PRO A 145 -23.74 27.94 -17.49
CA PRO A 145 -24.99 27.40 -16.96
C PRO A 145 -24.78 26.02 -16.31
N ALA A 146 -25.56 25.72 -15.27
CA ALA A 146 -25.37 24.53 -14.44
C ALA A 146 -25.43 23.20 -15.22
N TRP A 147 -26.25 23.14 -16.27
CA TRP A 147 -26.35 21.94 -17.11
C TRP A 147 -25.05 21.65 -17.89
N LEU A 148 -24.32 22.68 -18.34
CA LEU A 148 -23.02 22.51 -18.98
C LEU A 148 -21.97 22.03 -17.98
N GLN A 149 -21.96 22.60 -16.77
CA GLN A 149 -21.08 22.14 -15.70
C GLN A 149 -21.35 20.67 -15.35
N PHE A 150 -22.62 20.30 -15.21
CA PHE A 150 -23.01 18.92 -14.97
C PHE A 150 -22.61 17.99 -16.12
N GLY A 151 -22.84 18.40 -17.38
CA GLY A 151 -22.44 17.63 -18.56
C GLY A 151 -20.92 17.43 -18.64
N LEU A 152 -20.13 18.45 -18.32
CA LEU A 152 -18.66 18.35 -18.25
C LEU A 152 -18.22 17.41 -17.12
N ALA A 153 -18.80 17.53 -15.93
CA ALA A 153 -18.49 16.64 -14.81
C ALA A 153 -18.83 15.19 -15.14
N ALA A 154 -20.04 14.94 -15.66
CA ALA A 154 -20.46 13.61 -16.09
C ALA A 154 -19.59 13.07 -17.23
N GLY A 155 -19.20 13.91 -18.19
CA GLY A 155 -18.29 13.56 -19.28
C GLY A 155 -16.89 13.19 -18.79
N LEU A 156 -16.34 13.93 -17.82
CA LEU A 156 -15.04 13.59 -17.19
C LEU A 156 -15.11 12.28 -16.41
N VAL A 157 -16.19 12.04 -15.67
CA VAL A 157 -16.42 10.77 -14.96
C VAL A 157 -16.57 9.62 -15.95
N ALA A 158 -17.34 9.81 -17.02
CA ALA A 158 -17.49 8.79 -18.07
C ALA A 158 -16.18 8.51 -18.79
N LEU A 159 -15.39 9.54 -19.12
CA LEU A 159 -14.06 9.40 -19.71
C LEU A 159 -13.11 8.64 -18.78
N PHE A 160 -13.16 8.91 -17.47
CA PHE A 160 -12.38 8.18 -16.47
C PHE A 160 -12.80 6.70 -16.41
N ILE A 161 -14.10 6.41 -16.35
CA ILE A 161 -14.62 5.03 -16.32
C ILE A 161 -14.21 4.30 -17.61
N VAL A 162 -14.51 4.85 -18.78
CA VAL A 162 -14.25 4.21 -20.08
C VAL A 162 -12.75 4.08 -20.36
N GLY A 163 -11.98 5.15 -20.13
CA GLY A 163 -10.53 5.15 -20.30
C GLY A 163 -9.83 4.22 -19.30
N GLY A 164 -10.34 4.14 -18.08
CA GLY A 164 -9.93 3.17 -17.06
C GLY A 164 -10.15 1.74 -17.53
N GLN A 165 -11.36 1.39 -17.98
CA GLN A 165 -11.66 0.05 -18.50
C GLN A 165 -10.67 -0.36 -19.60
N GLY A 166 -10.42 0.49 -20.60
CA GLY A 166 -9.46 0.18 -21.68
C GLY A 166 -8.00 0.08 -21.23
N SER A 167 -7.63 0.76 -20.14
CA SER A 167 -6.27 0.73 -19.58
C SER A 167 -6.05 -0.44 -18.62
N PHE A 168 -7.12 -0.98 -18.01
CA PHE A 168 -7.09 -2.16 -17.14
C PHE A 168 -7.46 -3.46 -17.86
N GLU A 169 -8.06 -3.40 -19.06
CA GLU A 169 -8.46 -4.58 -19.84
C GLU A 169 -7.31 -5.57 -20.14
N PRO A 170 -6.04 -5.16 -20.36
CA PRO A 170 -4.91 -6.08 -20.47
C PRO A 170 -4.61 -6.86 -19.19
N PHE A 171 -4.97 -6.34 -18.01
CA PHE A 171 -4.74 -6.96 -16.71
C PHE A 171 -5.90 -7.85 -16.24
N HIS A 172 -7.12 -7.63 -16.76
CA HIS A 172 -8.31 -8.39 -16.37
C HIS A 172 -8.62 -9.60 -17.26
N ARG A 173 -8.04 -9.68 -18.47
CA ARG A 173 -8.27 -10.80 -19.39
C ARG A 173 -6.94 -11.43 -19.77
N CYS A 174 -6.38 -12.18 -18.82
CA CYS A 174 -5.44 -13.25 -19.15
C CYS A 174 -6.21 -14.36 -19.87
N THR A 175 -6.51 -14.16 -21.16
CA THR A 175 -6.77 -15.30 -22.04
C THR A 175 -5.44 -15.99 -22.24
N VAL A 176 -5.31 -17.23 -21.75
CA VAL A 176 -4.17 -18.10 -22.02
C VAL A 176 -4.04 -18.25 -23.53
N ASP A 177 -3.19 -17.44 -24.15
CA ASP A 177 -2.85 -17.50 -25.56
C ASP A 177 -1.41 -18.05 -25.65
N PRO A 178 -1.24 -19.34 -25.99
CA PRO A 178 0.07 -19.98 -26.07
C PRO A 178 1.03 -19.35 -27.08
N SER A 179 0.53 -18.44 -27.94
CA SER A 179 1.31 -17.81 -29.01
C SER A 179 1.83 -16.40 -28.68
N ARG A 180 1.48 -15.84 -27.51
CA ARG A 180 1.95 -14.51 -27.09
C ARG A 180 3.27 -14.57 -26.31
N LEU A 181 4.19 -13.68 -26.68
CA LEU A 181 5.54 -13.50 -26.13
C LEU A 181 5.60 -12.97 -24.68
N VAL A 182 4.45 -12.70 -24.05
CA VAL A 182 4.37 -12.30 -22.64
C VAL A 182 3.71 -13.46 -21.88
N PRO A 183 4.49 -14.34 -21.23
CA PRO A 183 3.94 -15.31 -20.30
C PRO A 183 3.30 -14.51 -19.18
N CYS A 184 1.99 -14.70 -18.98
CA CYS A 184 1.40 -14.33 -17.70
C CYS A 184 2.16 -15.14 -16.64
N ALA A 185 2.58 -14.51 -15.55
CA ALA A 185 3.07 -15.26 -14.40
C ALA A 185 1.90 -16.08 -13.86
N GLY A 186 1.84 -17.35 -14.26
CA GLY A 186 0.96 -18.36 -13.72
C GLY A 186 -0.53 -18.24 -13.96
N SER A 187 -1.14 -19.31 -14.48
CA SER A 187 -2.51 -19.64 -14.04
C SER A 187 -2.54 -19.77 -12.50
N ASP A 188 -3.71 -19.68 -11.87
CA ASP A 188 -3.83 -19.99 -10.42
C ASP A 188 -3.12 -21.31 -10.07
N ALA A 189 -3.20 -22.33 -10.94
CA ALA A 189 -2.51 -23.61 -10.75
C ALA A 189 -0.97 -23.51 -10.77
N GLU A 190 -0.41 -22.57 -11.52
CA GLU A 190 1.03 -22.32 -11.56
C GLU A 190 1.46 -21.39 -10.40
N TYR A 191 0.62 -20.43 -10.01
CA TYR A 191 0.86 -19.64 -8.80
C TYR A 191 0.85 -20.53 -7.56
N PHE A 192 -0.18 -21.37 -7.40
CA PHE A 192 -0.32 -22.38 -6.33
C PHE A 192 0.56 -23.63 -6.52
N SER A 193 1.52 -23.61 -7.45
CA SER A 193 2.56 -24.64 -7.53
C SER A 193 3.64 -24.42 -6.46
N ASP A 194 4.46 -25.44 -6.18
CA ASP A 194 5.43 -25.48 -5.07
C ASP A 194 6.56 -24.41 -5.11
N GLY A 195 6.55 -23.48 -6.07
CA GLY A 195 7.53 -22.39 -6.18
C GLY A 195 6.99 -21.02 -5.75
N PRO A 196 6.12 -20.39 -6.56
CA PRO A 196 5.65 -19.02 -6.29
C PRO A 196 4.84 -18.88 -5.01
N TYR A 197 3.98 -19.86 -4.72
CA TYR A 197 3.19 -19.90 -3.49
C TYR A 197 4.07 -20.08 -2.24
N ALA A 198 5.00 -21.04 -2.28
CA ALA A 198 5.94 -21.25 -1.18
C ALA A 198 6.85 -20.03 -0.92
N GLN A 199 7.07 -19.17 -1.92
CA GLN A 199 7.75 -17.89 -1.75
C GLN A 199 6.84 -16.82 -1.13
N SER A 200 5.59 -16.71 -1.56
CA SER A 200 4.66 -15.72 -1.00
C SER A 200 4.28 -16.03 0.46
N GLU A 201 4.29 -17.31 0.85
CA GLU A 201 4.08 -17.74 2.24
C GLU A 201 5.21 -17.32 3.20
N ARG A 202 6.42 -17.03 2.71
CA ARG A 202 7.56 -16.60 3.54
C ARG A 202 7.45 -15.14 4.00
N GLY A 203 6.42 -14.42 3.57
CA GLY A 203 6.23 -13.00 3.83
C GLY A 203 6.79 -12.10 2.74
N SER A 204 6.44 -10.82 2.82
CA SER A 204 6.86 -9.79 1.86
C SER A 204 8.36 -9.46 2.02
N ILE A 205 8.83 -8.58 1.14
CA ILE A 205 10.13 -7.91 1.16
C ILE A 205 10.63 -7.68 2.60
N ARG A 206 11.92 -7.97 2.84
CA ARG A 206 12.58 -7.93 4.16
C ARG A 206 12.41 -6.59 4.91
N ASP A 207 12.08 -5.51 4.20
CA ASP A 207 11.93 -4.14 4.69
C ASP A 207 10.85 -3.93 5.78
N TYR A 208 9.96 -4.91 6.01
CA TYR A 208 8.93 -4.83 7.06
C TYR A 208 9.02 -5.93 8.12
N LEU A 209 10.10 -6.70 8.14
CA LEU A 209 10.28 -7.71 9.17
C LEU A 209 10.52 -7.04 10.53
N PRO A 210 10.04 -7.63 11.64
CA PRO A 210 10.44 -7.18 12.97
C PRO A 210 11.96 -7.20 13.14
N GLU A 211 12.46 -6.31 13.99
CA GLU A 211 13.90 -6.11 14.21
C GLU A 211 14.64 -7.39 14.63
N ALA A 212 13.96 -8.30 15.33
CA ALA A 212 14.52 -9.57 15.79
C ALA A 212 14.67 -10.65 14.69
N VAL A 213 14.23 -10.39 13.45
CA VAL A 213 14.33 -11.37 12.36
C VAL A 213 15.67 -11.22 11.64
N GLU A 214 16.62 -12.11 11.94
CA GLU A 214 17.90 -12.18 11.22
C GLU A 214 17.79 -13.06 9.97
N VAL A 215 17.09 -14.18 10.09
CA VAL A 215 16.91 -15.17 9.02
C VAL A 215 15.43 -15.47 8.84
N VAL A 216 14.91 -15.27 7.62
CA VAL A 216 13.54 -15.68 7.28
C VAL A 216 13.51 -17.21 7.12
N PRO A 217 12.62 -17.94 7.82
CA PRO A 217 12.49 -19.39 7.66
C PRO A 217 12.31 -19.84 6.20
N GLU A 218 13.01 -20.90 5.79
CA GLU A 218 12.97 -21.41 4.40
C GLU A 218 11.63 -22.05 4.00
N ARG A 219 10.82 -22.45 4.97
CA ARG A 219 9.46 -22.93 4.74
C ARG A 219 8.54 -22.19 5.69
N ALA A 220 7.29 -21.97 5.27
CA ALA A 220 6.23 -21.73 6.23
C ALA A 220 6.28 -22.89 7.22
N SER A 221 6.80 -22.61 8.42
CA SER A 221 6.93 -23.62 9.46
C SER A 221 5.56 -24.27 9.69
N GLN A 222 5.54 -25.49 10.23
CA GLN A 222 4.31 -25.97 10.84
C GLN A 222 3.76 -24.84 11.72
N THR A 223 2.43 -24.65 11.75
CA THR A 223 1.80 -23.52 12.45
C THR A 223 2.37 -23.32 13.85
N VAL A 224 2.80 -24.43 14.47
CA VAL A 224 3.54 -24.47 15.71
C VAL A 224 4.63 -25.53 15.64
N THR A 225 5.80 -25.25 16.20
CA THR A 225 6.90 -26.20 16.43
C THR A 225 7.19 -26.32 17.92
N ILE A 226 7.36 -27.54 18.41
CA ILE A 226 7.79 -27.81 19.79
C ILE A 226 9.32 -27.84 19.80
N THR A 227 9.94 -26.85 20.44
CA THR A 227 11.40 -26.72 20.49
C THR A 227 12.00 -27.43 21.71
N ALA A 228 11.21 -27.67 22.76
CA ALA A 228 11.59 -28.49 23.91
C ALA A 228 10.36 -29.19 24.53
N GLY A 229 10.55 -30.42 25.01
CA GLY A 229 9.50 -31.24 25.62
C GLY A 229 8.66 -32.02 24.59
N ALA A 230 7.53 -32.58 25.02
CA ALA A 230 6.63 -33.35 24.17
C ALA A 230 5.16 -32.98 24.44
N ALA A 231 4.43 -32.66 23.38
CA ALA A 231 3.01 -32.34 23.43
C ALA A 231 2.30 -32.74 22.13
N ASN A 232 1.01 -33.02 22.22
CA ASN A 232 0.12 -33.10 21.07
C ASN A 232 -0.51 -31.73 20.84
N VAL A 233 -0.43 -31.21 19.61
CA VAL A 233 -0.98 -29.89 19.26
C VAL A 233 -2.12 -30.08 18.28
N ARG A 234 -3.27 -29.47 18.58
CA ARG A 234 -4.45 -29.41 17.71
C ARG A 234 -4.77 -27.96 17.40
N MET A 235 -4.67 -27.57 16.13
CA MET A 235 -5.08 -26.24 15.68
C MET A 235 -6.60 -26.10 15.81
N LEU A 236 -7.04 -25.00 16.43
CA LEU A 236 -8.45 -24.66 16.54
C LEU A 236 -8.84 -23.61 15.49
N GLN A 237 -8.01 -22.57 15.34
CA GLN A 237 -8.27 -21.44 14.46
C GLN A 237 -6.97 -20.77 14.05
N ARG A 238 -6.91 -20.26 12.82
CA ARG A 238 -5.79 -19.45 12.32
C ARG A 238 -6.34 -18.36 11.40
N ASP A 239 -6.26 -17.12 11.87
CA ASP A 239 -6.60 -15.92 11.11
C ASP A 239 -5.35 -15.03 10.92
N SER A 240 -5.54 -13.87 10.31
CA SER A 240 -4.43 -12.93 10.06
C SER A 240 -3.92 -12.23 11.33
N ASP A 241 -4.75 -12.12 12.36
CA ASP A 241 -4.49 -11.41 13.62
C ASP A 241 -4.63 -12.30 14.86
N SER A 242 -4.90 -13.59 14.69
CA SER A 242 -5.07 -14.52 15.79
C SER A 242 -4.72 -15.97 15.44
N LEU A 243 -4.28 -16.72 16.45
CA LEU A 243 -3.99 -18.15 16.37
C LEU A 243 -4.49 -18.81 17.66
N ALA A 244 -5.33 -19.83 17.53
CA ALA A 244 -5.84 -20.61 18.67
C ALA A 244 -5.50 -22.10 18.53
N LEU A 245 -5.05 -22.69 19.63
CA LEU A 245 -4.53 -24.05 19.68
C LEU A 245 -4.99 -24.75 20.97
N ALA A 246 -5.28 -26.04 20.89
CA ALA A 246 -5.39 -26.90 22.06
C ALA A 246 -4.13 -27.76 22.14
N ILE A 247 -3.52 -27.84 23.33
CA ILE A 247 -2.25 -28.54 23.56
C ILE A 247 -2.42 -29.51 24.71
N ASP A 248 -1.99 -30.76 24.50
CA ASP A 248 -1.85 -31.77 25.54
C ASP A 248 -0.37 -32.06 25.75
N ALA A 249 0.21 -31.44 26.79
CA ALA A 249 1.63 -31.45 27.09
C ALA A 249 1.98 -32.53 28.12
N SER A 250 2.77 -33.52 27.69
CA SER A 250 3.23 -34.61 28.57
C SER A 250 4.33 -34.18 29.55
N SER A 251 4.98 -33.05 29.29
CA SER A 251 5.98 -32.37 30.14
C SER A 251 5.85 -30.87 29.93
N PRO A 252 6.48 -30.00 30.75
CA PRO A 252 6.63 -28.60 30.37
C PRO A 252 7.25 -28.50 28.96
N VAL A 253 6.62 -27.71 28.09
CA VAL A 253 7.03 -27.56 26.69
C VAL A 253 7.38 -26.12 26.37
N ARG A 254 8.33 -25.95 25.45
CA ARG A 254 8.57 -24.67 24.78
C ARG A 254 8.04 -24.74 23.36
N ILE A 255 7.29 -23.72 23.02
CA ILE A 255 6.60 -23.60 21.76
C ILE A 255 7.19 -22.46 20.96
N GLU A 256 7.31 -22.64 19.66
CA GLU A 256 7.57 -21.61 18.67
C GLU A 256 6.40 -21.60 17.68
N ALA A 257 5.65 -20.50 17.63
CA ALA A 257 4.55 -20.33 16.69
C ALA A 257 5.08 -19.74 15.38
N ALA A 258 4.55 -20.16 14.23
CA ALA A 258 4.89 -19.61 12.91
C ALA A 258 4.28 -18.21 12.69
N VAL A 259 4.56 -17.29 13.61
CA VAL A 259 4.11 -15.90 13.68
C VAL A 259 5.31 -15.08 14.14
N PHE A 260 5.70 -14.05 13.38
CA PHE A 260 6.79 -13.17 13.79
C PHE A 260 6.39 -12.36 15.04
N ASP A 261 7.32 -12.24 15.98
CA ASP A 261 7.15 -11.44 17.18
C ASP A 261 7.19 -9.95 16.83
N TYR A 262 6.03 -9.31 16.86
CA TYR A 262 5.83 -7.90 16.55
C TYR A 262 5.14 -7.21 17.73
N PRO A 263 5.49 -5.95 18.05
CA PRO A 263 4.86 -5.23 19.15
C PRO A 263 3.33 -5.24 19.06
N GLY A 264 2.67 -5.78 20.09
CA GLY A 264 1.21 -5.85 20.19
C GLY A 264 0.67 -7.28 20.25
N TRP A 265 1.47 -8.30 19.93
CA TRP A 265 1.08 -9.67 20.20
C TRP A 265 0.93 -9.93 21.70
N GLU A 266 -0.15 -10.63 22.06
CA GLU A 266 -0.39 -11.17 23.40
C GLU A 266 -0.54 -12.68 23.28
N VAL A 267 0.14 -13.42 24.16
CA VAL A 267 0.01 -14.87 24.28
C VAL A 267 -0.72 -15.18 25.57
N ARG A 268 -1.77 -16.01 25.50
CA ARG A 268 -2.54 -16.46 26.66
C ARG A 268 -2.56 -17.97 26.74
N VAL A 269 -2.44 -18.49 27.95
CA VAL A 269 -2.56 -19.92 28.29
C VAL A 269 -3.72 -20.01 29.28
N ASP A 270 -4.78 -20.72 28.91
CA ASP A 270 -6.03 -20.83 29.67
C ASP A 270 -6.63 -19.46 30.04
N GLY A 271 -6.49 -18.48 29.14
CA GLY A 271 -6.96 -17.11 29.30
C GLY A 271 -6.03 -16.19 30.11
N GLU A 272 -4.96 -16.71 30.72
CA GLU A 272 -3.97 -15.89 31.43
C GLU A 272 -2.80 -15.48 30.52
N ALA A 273 -2.44 -14.19 30.54
CA ALA A 273 -1.34 -13.68 29.73
C ALA A 273 0.00 -14.21 30.22
N VAL A 274 0.78 -14.79 29.29
CA VAL A 274 2.12 -15.32 29.56
C VAL A 274 3.18 -14.51 28.81
N PRO A 275 4.41 -14.41 29.37
CA PRO A 275 5.51 -13.78 28.66
C PRO A 275 5.89 -14.61 27.43
N HIS A 276 6.23 -13.92 26.35
CA HIS A 276 6.80 -14.48 25.13
C HIS A 276 8.02 -13.67 24.71
N SER A 277 8.78 -14.21 23.77
CA SER A 277 9.91 -13.53 23.16
C SER A 277 10.07 -13.94 21.70
N ALA A 278 10.87 -13.19 20.95
CA ALA A 278 11.32 -13.57 19.63
C ALA A 278 12.32 -14.72 19.71
N SER A 279 12.21 -15.70 18.82
CA SER A 279 13.16 -16.79 18.69
C SER A 279 14.36 -16.40 17.85
N GLU A 280 15.50 -17.04 18.10
CA GLU A 280 16.72 -16.81 17.32
C GLU A 280 16.95 -17.97 16.35
N PRO A 281 17.30 -17.72 15.07
CA PRO A 281 17.49 -16.42 14.40
C PRO A 281 16.23 -15.89 13.69
N HIS A 282 15.07 -16.55 13.88
CA HIS A 282 13.91 -16.38 13.02
C HIS A 282 12.93 -15.28 13.45
N GLY A 283 13.09 -14.74 14.65
CA GLY A 283 12.20 -13.73 15.23
C GLY A 283 10.75 -14.20 15.40
N LEU A 284 10.51 -15.50 15.61
CA LEU A 284 9.16 -16.05 15.78
C LEU A 284 8.71 -16.03 17.25
N ILE A 285 7.41 -15.94 17.51
CA ILE A 285 6.88 -15.93 18.88
C ILE A 285 7.19 -17.26 19.57
N THR A 286 7.93 -17.20 20.68
CA THR A 286 8.19 -18.34 21.56
C THR A 286 7.73 -18.10 23.00
N PHE A 287 7.15 -19.14 23.60
CA PHE A 287 6.62 -19.11 24.97
C PHE A 287 6.65 -20.52 25.59
N ASN A 288 6.53 -20.59 26.91
CA ASN A 288 6.49 -21.87 27.64
C ASN A 288 5.06 -22.22 28.04
N VAL A 289 4.70 -23.50 27.93
CA VAL A 289 3.43 -24.05 28.38
C VAL A 289 3.71 -25.12 29.43
N PRO A 290 3.01 -25.10 30.58
CA PRO A 290 3.17 -26.12 31.61
C PRO A 290 2.68 -27.50 31.15
N GLN A 291 2.95 -28.52 31.95
CA GLN A 291 2.43 -29.87 31.71
C GLN A 291 0.92 -29.90 31.95
N GLY A 292 0.18 -30.54 31.04
CA GLY A 292 -1.28 -30.68 31.11
C GLY A 292 -1.96 -30.34 29.80
N GLU A 293 -3.30 -30.32 29.84
CA GLU A 293 -4.14 -29.84 28.75
C GLU A 293 -4.33 -28.33 28.90
N HIS A 294 -4.05 -27.58 27.83
CA HIS A 294 -4.10 -26.13 27.80
C HIS A 294 -4.69 -25.59 26.51
N ASP A 295 -5.50 -24.55 26.63
CA ASP A 295 -5.97 -23.75 25.50
C ASP A 295 -5.05 -22.53 25.35
N ILE A 296 -4.51 -22.35 24.14
CA ILE A 296 -3.55 -21.30 23.80
C ILE A 296 -4.18 -20.34 22.82
N GLU A 297 -4.09 -19.04 23.11
CA GLU A 297 -4.53 -17.96 22.23
C GLU A 297 -3.39 -16.96 22.01
N LEU A 298 -3.05 -16.72 20.75
CA LEU A 298 -2.22 -15.61 20.32
C LEU A 298 -3.13 -14.60 19.64
N THR A 299 -3.08 -13.34 20.06
CA THR A 299 -3.89 -12.27 19.45
C THR A 299 -3.06 -11.01 19.24
N LEU A 300 -3.23 -10.37 18.08
CA LEU A 300 -2.58 -9.12 17.75
C LEU A 300 -3.41 -7.93 18.25
N GLY A 301 -2.94 -7.30 19.32
CA GLY A 301 -3.54 -6.11 19.90
C GLY A 301 -3.11 -4.81 19.20
N SER A 302 -3.75 -3.70 19.60
CA SER A 302 -3.43 -2.37 19.09
C SER A 302 -2.25 -1.73 19.82
N THR A 303 -1.21 -1.37 19.06
CA THR A 303 -0.06 -0.62 19.58
C THR A 303 -0.45 0.80 20.00
N ASN A 304 0.37 1.43 20.85
CA ASN A 304 0.20 2.85 21.21
C ASN A 304 0.24 3.74 19.95
N THR A 305 1.12 3.42 19.00
CA THR A 305 1.24 4.12 17.72
C THR A 305 -0.05 4.03 16.90
N ALA A 306 -0.61 2.81 16.76
CA ALA A 306 -1.87 2.61 16.06
C ALA A 306 -3.03 3.39 16.73
N ARG A 307 -3.08 3.40 18.06
CA ARG A 307 -4.09 4.17 18.82
C ARG A 307 -3.99 5.67 18.55
N VAL A 308 -2.80 6.24 18.55
CA VAL A 308 -2.59 7.67 18.24
C VAL A 308 -2.98 7.98 16.79
N ALA A 309 -2.57 7.13 15.83
CA ALA A 309 -2.94 7.28 14.42
C ALA A 309 -4.46 7.24 14.20
N ASN A 310 -5.16 6.35 14.91
CA ASN A 310 -6.62 6.27 14.88
C ASN A 310 -7.27 7.56 15.40
N TRP A 311 -6.76 8.15 16.48
CA TRP A 311 -7.26 9.43 17.00
C TRP A 311 -7.04 10.60 16.04
N ILE A 312 -5.86 10.68 15.42
CA ILE A 312 -5.57 11.70 14.40
C ILE A 312 -6.52 11.54 13.20
N SER A 313 -6.76 10.30 12.76
CA SER A 313 -7.67 10.02 11.66
C SER A 313 -9.11 10.41 12.00
N LEU A 314 -9.58 10.06 13.20
CA LEU A 314 -10.92 10.44 13.67
C LEU A 314 -11.08 11.96 13.79
N ALA A 315 -10.08 12.65 14.34
CA ALA A 315 -10.09 14.10 14.44
C ALA A 315 -10.10 14.78 13.06
N SER A 316 -9.37 14.23 12.10
CA SER A 316 -9.34 14.71 10.71
C SER A 316 -10.70 14.54 10.03
N TRP A 317 -11.34 13.38 10.21
CA TRP A 317 -12.69 13.12 9.71
C TRP A 317 -13.73 14.03 10.36
N ALA A 318 -13.65 14.25 11.68
CA ALA A 318 -14.53 15.17 12.39
C ALA A 318 -14.38 16.60 11.89
N ALA A 319 -13.14 17.07 11.71
CA ALA A 319 -12.86 18.39 11.15
C ALA A 319 -13.45 18.54 9.73
N PHE A 320 -13.28 17.54 8.88
CA PHE A 320 -13.85 17.52 7.53
C PHE A 320 -15.39 17.57 7.54
N ALA A 321 -16.01 16.72 8.37
CA ALA A 321 -17.46 16.63 8.52
C ALA A 321 -18.09 17.92 9.08
N ILE A 322 -17.36 18.70 9.88
CA ILE A 322 -17.80 19.99 10.41
C ILE A 322 -17.57 21.12 9.39
N ALA A 323 -16.41 21.15 8.74
CA ALA A 323 -16.04 22.22 7.82
C ALA A 323 -16.94 22.27 6.57
N LEU A 324 -17.35 21.11 6.04
CA LEU A 324 -18.19 21.02 4.85
C LEU A 324 -19.57 21.71 5.04
N PRO A 325 -20.41 21.33 6.03
CA PRO A 325 -21.68 22.01 6.29
C PRO A 325 -21.50 23.47 6.68
N ALA A 326 -20.49 23.79 7.49
CA ALA A 326 -20.23 25.17 7.90
C ALA A 326 -19.96 26.08 6.69
N SER A 327 -19.17 25.59 5.72
CA SER A 327 -18.90 26.31 4.48
C SER A 327 -20.16 26.51 3.63
N PHE A 328 -21.04 25.51 3.57
CA PHE A 328 -22.32 25.58 2.87
C PHE A 328 -23.26 26.60 3.52
N LEU A 329 -23.48 26.50 4.83
CA LEU A 329 -24.35 27.40 5.60
C LEU A 329 -23.87 28.85 5.53
N TRP A 330 -22.56 29.07 5.61
CA TRP A 330 -21.97 30.40 5.45
C TRP A 330 -22.24 30.99 4.05
N SER A 331 -22.14 30.16 3.01
CA SER A 331 -22.42 30.58 1.63
C SER A 331 -23.90 30.95 1.41
N VAL A 332 -24.83 30.20 2.02
CA VAL A 332 -26.28 30.47 1.96
C VAL A 332 -26.60 31.78 2.68
N ARG A 333 -26.04 31.99 3.87
CA ARG A 333 -26.24 33.22 4.65
C ARG A 333 -25.74 34.45 3.89
N LYS A 334 -24.53 34.39 3.34
CA LYS A 334 -23.97 35.50 2.56
C LYS A 334 -24.79 35.85 1.32
N ARG A 335 -25.42 34.87 0.65
CA ARG A 335 -26.33 35.11 -0.48
C ARG A 335 -27.65 35.77 -0.05
N ARG A 336 -28.19 35.39 1.11
CA ARG A 336 -29.37 36.05 1.69
C ARG A 336 -29.06 37.51 2.04
N ASP A 337 -27.93 37.76 2.68
CA ASP A 337 -27.53 39.10 3.12
C ASP A 337 -27.16 40.04 1.94
N ALA A 338 -26.79 39.50 0.79
CA ALA A 338 -26.49 40.28 -0.42
C ALA A 338 -27.72 40.55 -1.33
N GLY A 339 -28.85 39.91 -1.04
CA GLY A 339 -30.11 40.07 -1.78
C GLY A 339 -31.20 40.83 -1.00
N ALA A 340 -30.87 41.29 0.22
CA ALA A 340 -31.66 42.20 1.04
C ALA A 340 -31.04 43.60 1.01
#